data_AF-A0ABD6RE95-F1
#
_entry.id   AF-A0ABD6RE95-F1
#
_cell.length_a   1.000
_cell.length_b   1.000
_cell.length_c   1.000
_cell.angle_alpha   90.00
_cell.angle_beta   90.00
_cell.angle_gamma   90.00
#
_symmetry.space_group_name_H-M   'P 1'
#
loop_
_entity.id
_entity.type
_entity.pdbx_description
1 polymer ?
#
loop_
_entity_poly.entity_id
_entity_poly.type
_entity_poly.pdbx_seq_one_letter_code
_entity_poly.pdbx_strand_id
1 'polypeptide(L)' 'MAKRKGKKEAKEKLLTLCKIMEDYLEDGDYFELFSCWVGDEDKERVGELKLKINHFNIDELCIPERTLVRIEK' A
#
# COMPACT_ATOMS: atom_id res chain seq x y z
N MET A 1 -0.22 -0.37 24.78
CA MET A 1 0.31 0.82 24.07
C MET A 1 1.11 0.49 22.81
N ALA A 2 1.70 -0.71 22.67
CA ALA A 2 2.48 -1.11 21.48
C ALA A 2 1.66 -1.18 20.15
N LYS A 3 0.40 -1.62 20.19
CA LYS A 3 -0.48 -1.76 19.00
C LYS A 3 -0.67 -0.47 18.19
N ARG A 4 -0.64 0.71 18.83
CA ARG A 4 -0.82 2.01 18.16
C ARG A 4 0.46 2.53 17.49
N LYS A 5 1.65 2.13 18.00
CA LYS A 5 2.94 2.60 17.48
C LYS A 5 3.24 1.98 16.11
N GLY A 6 3.02 0.67 15.95
CA GLY A 6 3.21 -0.04 14.66
C GLY A 6 2.27 0.43 13.55
N LYS A 7 1.01 0.78 13.87
CA LYS A 7 0.05 1.30 12.88
C LYS A 7 0.48 2.67 12.34
N LYS A 8 1.00 3.55 13.19
CA LYS A 8 1.48 4.88 12.78
C LYS A 8 2.72 4.76 11.88
N GLU A 9 3.68 3.95 12.29
CA GLU A 9 4.93 3.75 11.54
C GLU A 9 4.67 3.12 10.15
N ALA A 10 3.77 2.13 10.07
CA ALA A 10 3.41 1.53 8.78
C ALA A 10 2.77 2.55 7.81
N LYS A 11 1.90 3.43 8.33
CA LYS A 11 1.31 4.53 7.54
C LYS A 11 2.38 5.51 7.04
N GLU A 12 3.30 5.92 7.90
CA GLU A 12 4.41 6.81 7.53
C GLU A 12 5.31 6.17 6.47
N LYS A 13 5.59 4.87 6.57
CA LYS A 13 6.35 4.10 5.57
C LYS A 13 5.62 4.03 4.22
N LEU A 14 4.32 3.76 4.22
CA LEU A 14 3.53 3.74 2.98
C LEU A 14 3.50 5.12 2.31
N LEU A 15 3.29 6.20 3.07
CA LEU A 15 3.36 7.56 2.52
C LEU A 15 4.74 7.89 1.95
N THR A 16 5.80 7.45 2.62
CA THR A 16 7.17 7.63 2.14
C THR A 16 7.40 6.86 0.84
N LEU A 17 6.91 5.64 0.74
CA LEU A 17 6.94 4.85 -0.50
C LEU A 17 6.19 5.57 -1.62
N CYS A 18 4.97 6.05 -1.39
CA CYS A 18 4.21 6.79 -2.40
C CYS A 18 4.98 8.02 -2.90
N LYS A 19 5.59 8.81 -2.01
CA LYS A 19 6.42 9.97 -2.41
C LYS A 19 7.60 9.57 -3.29
N ILE A 20 8.29 8.48 -2.94
CA ILE A 20 9.40 7.95 -3.75
C ILE A 20 8.88 7.53 -5.12
N MET A 21 7.81 6.74 -5.18
CA MET A 21 7.25 6.23 -6.44
C MET A 21 6.67 7.34 -7.32
N GLU A 22 6.18 8.42 -6.74
CA GLU A 22 5.70 9.59 -7.50
C GLU A 22 6.81 10.18 -8.38
N ASP A 23 8.06 10.19 -7.92
CA ASP A 23 9.21 10.65 -8.70
C ASP A 23 9.64 9.66 -9.79
N TYR A 24 9.35 8.36 -9.62
CA TYR A 24 9.75 7.29 -10.56
C TYR A 24 8.72 6.98 -11.65
N LEU A 25 7.43 7.20 -11.37
CA LEU A 25 6.34 6.83 -12.29
C LEU A 25 6.05 7.96 -13.27
N GLU A 26 5.73 7.61 -14.52
CA GLU A 26 5.13 8.54 -15.48
C GLU A 26 3.61 8.59 -15.28
N ASP A 27 2.93 9.61 -15.84
CA ASP A 27 1.48 9.73 -15.73
C ASP A 27 0.79 8.54 -16.42
N GLY A 28 -0.09 7.85 -15.70
CA GLY A 28 -0.72 6.61 -16.16
C GLY A 28 0.05 5.33 -15.81
N ASP A 29 1.27 5.43 -15.30
CA ASP A 29 1.97 4.30 -14.69
C ASP A 29 1.42 3.98 -13.31
N TYR A 30 1.79 2.80 -12.82
CA TYR A 30 1.38 2.31 -11.52
C TYR A 30 2.43 1.39 -10.92
N PHE A 31 2.29 1.16 -9.61
CA PHE A 31 2.98 0.09 -8.93
C PHE A 31 2.00 -0.77 -8.12
N GLU A 32 2.43 -1.99 -7.82
CA GLU A 32 1.63 -2.94 -7.06
C GLU A 32 2.35 -3.31 -5.77
N LEU A 33 1.58 -3.32 -4.69
CA LEU A 33 1.99 -3.78 -3.36
C LEU A 33 1.09 -4.96 -2.99
N PHE A 34 1.66 -6.12 -2.76
CA PHE A 34 0.91 -7.26 -2.23
C PHE A 34 1.20 -7.43 -0.73
N SER A 35 0.16 -7.28 0.10
CA SER A 35 0.29 -7.49 1.54
C SER A 35 0.23 -8.99 1.85
N CYS A 36 1.32 -9.60 2.28
CA CYS A 36 1.33 -11.01 2.68
C CYS A 36 2.37 -11.28 3.77
N TRP A 37 2.27 -12.44 4.43
CA TRP A 37 3.39 -12.97 5.21
C TRP A 37 4.46 -13.52 4.27
N VAL A 38 5.69 -13.55 4.75
CA VAL A 38 6.80 -14.19 4.01
C VAL A 38 6.48 -15.67 3.84
N GLY A 39 6.55 -16.17 2.60
CA GLY A 39 6.16 -17.53 2.22
C GLY A 39 4.70 -17.67 1.77
N ASP A 40 3.93 -16.58 1.74
CA ASP A 40 2.55 -16.54 1.25
C ASP A 40 2.41 -15.74 -0.08
N GLU A 41 3.53 -15.42 -0.75
CA GLU A 41 3.55 -14.56 -1.95
C GLU A 41 2.72 -15.15 -3.11
N ASP A 42 2.67 -16.48 -3.20
CA ASP A 42 1.97 -17.27 -4.20
C ASP A 42 0.57 -17.74 -3.74
N LYS A 43 0.13 -17.36 -2.54
CA LYS A 43 -1.23 -17.67 -2.07
C LYS A 43 -2.29 -16.81 -2.75
N GLU A 44 -3.51 -17.34 -2.80
CA GLU A 44 -4.66 -16.66 -3.38
C GLU A 44 -4.94 -15.31 -2.71
N ARG A 45 -5.18 -14.30 -3.55
CA ARG A 45 -5.53 -12.94 -3.15
C ARG A 45 -6.94 -12.93 -2.58
N VAL A 46 -7.10 -12.29 -1.43
CA VAL A 46 -8.39 -12.16 -0.73
C VAL A 46 -9.04 -10.80 -1.02
N GLY A 47 -8.28 -9.84 -1.52
CA GLY A 47 -8.79 -8.52 -1.87
C GLY A 47 -7.95 -7.80 -2.92
N GLU A 48 -8.57 -6.79 -3.53
CA GLU A 48 -7.93 -5.86 -4.44
C GLU A 48 -8.34 -4.43 -4.06
N LEU A 49 -7.37 -3.52 -4.06
CA LEU A 49 -7.58 -2.09 -3.85
C LEU A 49 -6.88 -1.31 -4.96
N LYS A 50 -7.57 -0.30 -5.51
CA LYS A 50 -7.01 0.64 -6.46
C LYS A 50 -7.02 2.03 -5.84
N LEU A 51 -5.85 2.65 -5.78
CA LEU A 51 -5.64 3.98 -5.22
C LEU A 51 -4.95 4.85 -6.26
N LYS A 52 -5.17 6.16 -6.18
CA LYS A 52 -4.37 7.14 -6.91
C LYS A 52 -3.36 7.75 -5.96
N ILE A 53 -2.10 7.85 -6.35
CA ILE A 53 -0.98 8.26 -5.49
C ILE A 53 -1.23 9.61 -4.79
N ASN A 54 -1.95 10.51 -5.47
CA ASN A 54 -2.29 11.85 -5.00
C ASN A 54 -3.72 12.00 -4.47
N HIS A 55 -4.49 10.91 -4.38
CA HIS A 55 -5.90 10.95 -4.02
C HIS A 55 -6.32 9.76 -3.14
N PHE A 56 -5.75 9.67 -1.94
CA PHE A 56 -6.24 8.77 -0.89
C PHE A 56 -6.05 9.36 0.51
N ASN A 57 -6.94 8.99 1.45
CA ASN A 57 -6.78 9.29 2.86
C ASN A 57 -6.13 8.10 3.58
N ILE A 58 -4.88 8.27 4.02
CA ILE A 58 -4.13 7.24 4.74
C ILE A 58 -4.80 6.83 6.07
N ASP A 59 -5.62 7.71 6.65
CA ASP A 59 -6.26 7.43 7.94
C ASP A 59 -7.47 6.50 7.83
N GLU A 60 -8.13 6.54 6.69
CA GLU A 60 -9.26 5.68 6.33
C GLU A 60 -8.79 4.39 5.64
N LEU A 61 -7.56 4.37 5.12
CA LEU A 61 -7.01 3.22 4.42
C LEU A 61 -6.81 2.03 5.36
N CYS A 62 -7.44 0.92 5.01
CA CYS A 62 -7.26 -0.38 5.63
C CYS A 62 -6.83 -1.37 4.54
N ILE A 63 -5.63 -1.95 4.69
CA ILE A 63 -5.11 -2.98 3.79
C ILE A 63 -5.05 -4.27 4.62
N PRO A 64 -6.04 -5.17 4.46
CA PRO A 64 -5.97 -6.50 5.05
C PRO A 64 -4.81 -7.33 4.48
N GLU A 65 -4.56 -8.48 5.08
CA GLU A 65 -3.62 -9.46 4.51
C GLU A 65 -4.14 -10.03 3.18
N ARG A 66 -3.22 -10.52 2.35
CA ARG A 66 -3.44 -11.06 1.00
C ARG A 66 -4.22 -10.12 0.10
N THR A 67 -3.98 -8.82 0.23
CA THR A 67 -4.61 -7.78 -0.58
C THR A 67 -3.60 -7.25 -1.59
N LEU A 68 -3.97 -7.26 -2.87
CA LEU A 68 -3.21 -6.54 -3.89
C LEU A 68 -3.65 -5.09 -3.91
N VAL A 69 -2.71 -4.18 -3.70
CA VAL A 69 -2.95 -2.74 -3.76
C VAL A 69 -2.23 -2.21 -5.00
N ARG A 70 -3.00 -1.72 -5.96
CA ARG A 70 -2.48 -1.02 -7.14
C ARG A 70 -2.58 0.47 -6.90
N ILE A 71 -1.46 1.16 -7.04
CA ILE A 71 -1.36 2.61 -6.81
C ILE A 71 -0.91 3.25 -8.12
N GLU A 72 -1.79 4.06 -8.70
CA GLU A 72 -1.63 4.69 -10.02
C GLU A 72 -1.21 6.16 -9.85
N LYS A 73 -0.35 6.66 -10.73
CA LYS A 73 -0.01 8.09 -10.79
C LYS A 73 -1.09 8.87 -11.52
#